data_AF-A0A081PXS3-F1
#
_entry.id   AF-A0A081PXS3-F1
#
_cell.length_a   1.000
_cell.length_b   1.000
_cell.length_c   1.000
_cell.angle_alpha   90.00
_cell.angle_beta   90.00
_cell.angle_gamma   90.00
#
_symmetry.space_group_name_H-M   'P 1'
#
loop_
_entity.id
_entity.type
_entity.pdbx_description
1 polymer ?
#
loop_
_entity_poly.entity_id
_entity_poly.type
_entity_poly.pdbx_seq_one_letter_code
_entity_poly.pdbx_strand_id
1 'polypeptide(L)' 'MIEEETIELLKFLSTDYGRGYLAGLASGLSILLKILKKAE' A
#
# COMPACT_ATOMS: atom_id res chain seq x y z
N MET A 1 17.58 -1.61 4.33
CA MET A 1 16.66 -1.57 5.48
C MET A 1 17.36 -2.27 6.63
N ILE A 2 17.53 -1.56 7.73
CA ILE A 2 18.01 -2.14 8.98
C ILE A 2 16.87 -2.99 9.58
N GLU A 3 17.20 -4.01 10.36
CA GLU A 3 16.21 -4.92 10.95
C GLU A 3 15.18 -4.16 11.81
N GLU A 4 15.64 -3.17 12.58
CA GLU A 4 14.81 -2.30 13.41
C GLU A 4 13.80 -1.49 12.60
N GLU A 5 14.24 -0.84 11.52
CA GLU A 5 13.35 -0.10 10.60
C GLU A 5 12.28 -1.02 9.98
N THR A 6 12.65 -2.26 9.68
CA THR A 6 11.74 -3.27 9.11
C THR A 6 10.66 -3.64 10.13
N ILE A 7 11.05 -3.85 11.39
CA ILE A 7 10.13 -4.17 12.47
C ILE A 7 9.19 -2.99 12.76
N GLU A 8 9.69 -1.76 12.77
CA GLU A 8 8.87 -0.56 12.95
C GLU A 8 7.86 -0.37 11.83
N LEU A 9 8.29 -0.57 10.58
CA LEU A 9 7.38 -0.55 9.44
C LEU A 9 6.29 -1.61 9.58
N LEU A 10 6.63 -2.84 9.96
CA LEU A 10 5.64 -3.91 10.16
C LEU A 10 4.65 -3.59 11.30
N LYS A 11 5.13 -2.99 12.40
CA LYS A 11 4.26 -2.52 13.48
C LYS A 11 3.30 -1.44 12.98
N PHE A 12 3.80 -0.45 12.23
CA PHE A 12 2.98 0.58 11.62
C PHE A 12 1.91 0.00 10.69
N LEU A 13 2.30 -0.89 9.77
CA LEU A 13 1.39 -1.54 8.82
C LEU A 13 0.35 -2.44 9.51
N SER A 14 0.64 -2.89 10.73
CA SER A 14 -0.30 -3.68 11.54
C SER A 14 -1.39 -2.85 12.22
N THR A 15 -1.22 -1.52 12.32
CA THR A 15 -2.24 -0.62 12.86
C THR A 15 -3.41 -0.44 11.89
N ASP A 16 -4.60 -0.07 12.40
CA ASP A 16 -5.76 0.21 11.54
C ASP A 16 -5.47 1.34 10.53
N TYR A 17 -4.68 2.33 10.93
CA TYR A 17 -4.22 3.39 10.03
C TYR A 17 -3.30 2.86 8.92
N GLY A 18 -2.30 2.04 9.28
CA GLY A 18 -1.37 1.45 8.31
C GLY A 18 -2.07 0.51 7.32
N ARG A 19 -3.03 -0.29 7.81
CA ARG A 19 -3.90 -1.11 6.95
C ARG A 19 -4.76 -0.26 6.03
N GLY A 20 -5.34 0.81 6.54
CA GLY A 20 -6.11 1.78 5.76
C GLY A 20 -5.28 2.43 4.65
N TYR A 21 -4.03 2.81 4.96
CA TYR A 21 -3.09 3.35 3.98
C TYR A 21 -2.78 2.36 2.84
N LEU A 22 -2.48 1.10 3.17
CA LEU A 22 -2.25 0.05 2.17
C LEU A 22 -3.49 -0.22 1.32
N ALA A 23 -4.68 -0.25 1.92
CA ALA A 23 -5.93 -0.42 1.20
C ALA A 23 -6.19 0.72 0.20
N GLY A 24 -5.89 1.97 0.61
CA GLY A 24 -5.96 3.14 -0.27
C GLY A 24 -4.99 3.04 -1.45
N LEU A 25 -3.73 2.68 -1.18
CA LEU A 25 -2.71 2.49 -2.20
C LEU A 25 -3.11 1.40 -3.21
N ALA A 26 -3.53 0.23 -2.72
CA ALA A 26 -3.97 -0.89 -3.57
C ALA A 26 -5.18 -0.51 -4.43
N SER A 27 -6.13 0.24 -3.86
CA SER A 27 -7.31 0.74 -4.58
C SER A 27 -6.93 1.74 -5.68
N GLY A 28 -6.04 2.69 -5.37
CA GLY A 28 -5.52 3.65 -6.35
C GLY A 28 -4.78 2.96 -7.50
N LEU A 29 -3.94 1.96 -7.18
CA LEU A 29 -3.25 1.15 -8.19
C LEU A 29 -4.24 0.37 -9.06
N SER A 30 -5.29 -0.21 -8.47
CA SER A 30 -6.34 -0.90 -9.24
C SER A 30 -7.03 0.03 -10.24
N ILE A 31 -7.33 1.26 -9.84
CA ILE A 31 -7.91 2.27 -10.74
C ILE A 31 -6.94 2.63 -11.86
N LEU A 32 -5.67 2.90 -11.52
CA LEU A 32 -4.64 3.21 -12.50
C LEU A 32 -4.48 2.09 -13.54
N LEU A 33 -4.42 0.83 -13.10
CA LEU A 33 -4.37 -0.33 -13.99
C LEU A 33 -5.60 -0.44 -14.90
N LYS A 34 -6.80 -0.14 -14.38
CA LYS A 34 -8.03 -0.11 -15.20
C LYS A 34 -7.99 0.99 -16.26
N ILE A 35 -7.39 2.15 -15.95
CA ILE A 35 -7.22 3.23 -16.91
C ILE A 35 -6.23 2.82 -18.00
N LEU A 36 -5.07 2.27 -17.62
CA LEU A 36 -4.07 1.81 -18.58
C LEU A 36 -4.63 0.75 -19.53
N LYS A 37 -5.40 -0.22 -19.01
CA LYS A 37 -6.07 -1.23 -19.82
C LYS A 37 -7.09 -0.65 -20.83
N LYS A 38 -7.68 0.51 -20.54
CA LYS A 38 -8.59 1.19 -21.48
C LYS A 38 -7.86 2.02 -22.54
N ALA A 39 -6.59 2.34 -22.30
CA ALA A 39 -5.77 3.15 -23.19
C ALA A 39 -5.00 2.31 -24.23
N GLU A 40 -4.95 0.98 -24.03
CA GLU A 40 -4.56 -0.03 -25.03
C GLU A 40 -5.69 -0.23 -26.07
#